data_AF-A0A3A6K8J4-F1
#
_entry.id   AF-A0A3A6K8J4-F1
#
_cell.length_a   1.000
_cell.length_b   1.000
_cell.length_c   1.000
_cell.angle_alpha   90.00
_cell.angle_beta   90.00
_cell.angle_gamma   90.00
#
_symmetry.space_group_name_H-M   'P 1'
#
loop_
_entity.id
_entity.type
_entity.pdbx_description
1 polymer ?
#
loop_
_entity_poly.entity_id
_entity_poly.type
_entity_poly.pdbx_seq_one_letter_code
_entity_poly.pdbx_strand_id
1 'polypeptide(L)'
;MKRTIELTRIAVDGDTVKYEIHDNTGLGLLRKEKVEAQIQFHNADAFGFEPDKLPESVLALPITLYLLPVTFFYHIELILSSIDNTLYHNIPTLYAAYSQMYGPFKEEWRGKIVAKEIVANQMPDARYDRIVFFSGGVDAIHAGINNPGKRNVLVSVPSIEVHSRNEGALRNEKFVMIKEFSRVIGSDWLLVANDFNQVVFDDEIGRNGKITRYLRNTLQLNTVAFNHSGFWGMRYIPNLCSVAPFAYAMGIKELIMGSSLIEDKLEPALDGTNPLLTNGFKFVGISFAEQDGLYTRRSQKVKNIVSTFKNQGKHVRIWACFVDNSEQCGECAKCVRTQLNILCTGENPKDWGFARFDEKKFSQLVRSYCWFENSIDDVWGIIDSIDDSRTYPYSNELLHWLKRVGYKRYFNRSRWMRKLMLNIIFKFSKYPHYICVAWHKMIGR
;
A
#
# COMPACT_ATOMS: atom_id res chain seq x y z
N MET A 1 -34.26 15.29 4.46
CA MET A 1 -33.61 14.28 5.33
C MET A 1 -32.15 14.64 5.44
N LYS A 2 -31.58 14.70 6.65
CA LYS A 2 -30.12 14.80 6.81
C LYS A 2 -29.49 13.50 6.30
N ARG A 3 -28.44 13.58 5.50
CA ARG A 3 -27.69 12.41 5.02
C ARG A 3 -26.61 12.10 6.03
N THR A 4 -26.69 10.97 6.70
CA THR A 4 -25.74 10.61 7.75
C THR A 4 -25.11 9.25 7.52
N ILE A 5 -23.86 9.11 7.93
CA ILE A 5 -23.23 7.81 8.20
C ILE A 5 -22.93 7.81 9.70
N GLU A 6 -23.35 6.79 10.41
CA GLU A 6 -23.23 6.72 11.87
C GLU A 6 -22.40 5.50 12.29
N LEU A 7 -21.41 5.71 13.15
CA LEU A 7 -20.75 4.63 13.88
C LEU A 7 -21.61 4.30 15.11
N THR A 8 -22.46 3.29 14.99
CA THR A 8 -23.50 2.98 15.99
C THR A 8 -22.97 2.16 17.16
N ARG A 9 -21.92 1.34 16.93
CA ARG A 9 -21.34 0.49 17.96
C ARG A 9 -19.85 0.23 17.71
N ILE A 10 -19.09 0.23 18.81
CA ILE A 10 -17.75 -0.37 18.89
C ILE A 10 -17.81 -1.45 19.95
N ALA A 11 -17.29 -2.63 19.65
CA ALA A 11 -17.20 -3.74 20.60
C ALA A 11 -15.82 -4.38 20.53
N VAL A 12 -15.34 -4.88 21.66
CA VAL A 12 -14.07 -5.62 21.74
C VAL A 12 -14.36 -7.06 22.12
N ASP A 13 -13.72 -7.98 21.43
CA ASP A 13 -13.82 -9.43 21.61
C ASP A 13 -12.42 -10.03 21.49
N GLY A 14 -11.75 -10.19 22.64
CA GLY A 14 -10.35 -10.62 22.69
C GLY A 14 -9.41 -9.64 21.96
N ASP A 15 -8.74 -10.13 20.92
CA ASP A 15 -7.80 -9.37 20.08
C ASP A 15 -8.49 -8.65 18.91
N THR A 16 -9.82 -8.62 18.89
CA THR A 16 -10.62 -8.12 17.77
C THR A 16 -11.49 -6.93 18.19
N VAL A 17 -11.41 -5.84 17.43
CA VAL A 17 -12.30 -4.68 17.55
C VAL A 17 -13.31 -4.73 16.42
N LYS A 18 -14.60 -4.72 16.75
CA LYS A 18 -15.75 -4.79 15.84
C LYS A 18 -16.46 -3.45 15.79
N TYR A 19 -16.87 -3.06 14.59
CA TYR A 19 -17.55 -1.80 14.30
C TYR A 19 -18.91 -2.08 13.65
N GLU A 20 -19.92 -1.34 14.06
CA GLU A 20 -21.22 -1.30 13.39
C GLU A 20 -21.44 0.09 12.80
N ILE A 21 -21.74 0.16 11.50
CA ILE A 21 -21.85 1.41 10.75
C ILE A 21 -23.18 1.42 10.00
N HIS A 22 -23.93 2.51 10.11
CA HIS A 22 -25.24 2.66 9.46
C HIS A 22 -25.19 3.78 8.41
N ASP A 23 -25.55 3.47 7.17
CA ASP A 23 -25.75 4.42 6.07
C ASP A 23 -27.20 4.88 6.00
N ASN A 24 -27.45 6.10 6.47
CA ASN A 24 -28.74 6.78 6.39
C ASN A 24 -28.74 7.88 5.32
N THR A 25 -27.86 7.78 4.31
CA THR A 25 -27.72 8.81 3.27
C THR A 25 -28.73 8.68 2.13
N GLY A 26 -29.26 7.46 1.92
CA GLY A 26 -30.05 7.12 0.73
C GLY A 26 -29.24 7.06 -0.57
N LEU A 27 -27.91 7.19 -0.49
CA LEU A 27 -27.00 7.15 -1.65
C LEU A 27 -26.38 5.75 -1.87
N GLY A 28 -26.46 4.89 -0.85
CA GLY A 28 -25.83 3.56 -0.84
C GLY A 28 -24.31 3.69 -1.00
N LEU A 29 -23.67 4.47 -0.12
CA LEU A 29 -22.23 4.65 -0.11
C LEU A 29 -21.55 3.44 0.54
N LEU A 30 -22.16 2.93 1.61
CA LEU A 30 -21.74 1.68 2.22
C LEU A 30 -22.25 0.48 1.43
N ARG A 31 -21.58 -0.67 1.61
CA ARG A 31 -21.92 -1.93 0.91
C ARG A 31 -23.31 -2.46 1.27
N LYS A 32 -23.78 -2.15 2.47
CA LYS A 32 -25.11 -2.43 3.00
C LYS A 32 -25.56 -1.23 3.81
N GLU A 33 -26.86 -1.12 4.06
CA GLU A 33 -27.40 -0.10 4.96
C GLU A 33 -26.75 -0.20 6.35
N LYS A 34 -26.69 -1.40 6.92
CA LYS A 34 -25.94 -1.73 8.13
C LYS A 34 -24.72 -2.59 7.77
N VAL A 35 -23.53 -2.11 8.08
CA VAL A 35 -22.25 -2.79 7.88
C VAL A 35 -21.65 -3.16 9.22
N GLU A 36 -21.14 -4.38 9.30
CA GLU A 36 -20.24 -4.82 10.35
C GLU A 36 -18.83 -4.93 9.77
N ALA A 37 -17.85 -4.35 10.46
CA ALA A 37 -16.45 -4.37 10.08
C ALA A 37 -15.59 -4.72 11.29
N GLN A 38 -14.35 -5.16 11.08
CA GLN A 38 -13.47 -5.57 12.18
C GLN A 38 -12.00 -5.33 11.90
N ILE A 39 -11.23 -5.22 12.99
CA ILE A 39 -9.78 -5.27 13.02
C ILE A 39 -9.38 -6.36 14.02
N GLN A 40 -8.47 -7.25 13.62
CA GLN A 40 -7.85 -8.26 14.47
C GLN A 40 -6.34 -8.00 14.60
N PHE A 41 -5.83 -8.09 15.83
CA PHE A 41 -4.44 -7.84 16.17
C PHE A 41 -3.72 -9.16 16.50
N HIS A 42 -2.91 -9.67 15.57
CA HIS A 42 -2.17 -10.91 15.76
C HIS A 42 -0.81 -10.66 16.43
N ASN A 43 -0.45 -11.54 17.37
CA ASN A 43 0.74 -11.44 18.24
C ASN A 43 0.70 -10.24 19.20
N ALA A 44 -0.49 -9.68 19.45
CA ALA A 44 -0.66 -8.53 20.32
C ALA A 44 -0.53 -8.91 21.81
N ASP A 45 -0.83 -10.17 22.14
CA ASP A 45 -0.64 -10.79 23.46
C ASP A 45 0.83 -10.73 23.92
N ALA A 46 1.78 -10.87 23.00
CA ALA A 46 3.21 -10.71 23.29
C ALA A 46 3.58 -9.31 23.83
N PHE A 47 2.70 -8.32 23.63
CA PHE A 47 2.86 -6.95 24.11
C PHE A 47 1.99 -6.64 25.34
N GLY A 48 1.15 -7.57 25.79
CA GLY A 48 0.12 -7.29 26.79
C GLY A 48 -0.89 -6.25 26.29
N PHE A 49 -1.28 -6.34 25.02
CA PHE A 49 -2.29 -5.46 24.42
C PHE A 49 -3.70 -5.86 24.86
N GLU A 50 -4.40 -4.94 25.53
CA GLU A 50 -5.77 -5.14 26.05
C GLU A 50 -6.70 -4.08 25.44
N PRO A 51 -7.28 -4.32 24.24
CA PRO A 51 -8.08 -3.32 23.53
C PRO A 51 -9.36 -2.90 24.27
N ASP A 52 -9.89 -3.76 25.13
CA ASP A 52 -11.10 -3.52 25.95
C ASP A 52 -10.90 -2.45 27.02
N LYS A 53 -9.64 -2.16 27.39
CA LYS A 53 -9.28 -1.10 28.35
C LYS A 53 -9.03 0.25 27.68
N LEU A 54 -9.11 0.34 26.36
CA LEU A 54 -8.81 1.58 25.64
C LEU A 54 -10.03 2.51 25.61
N PRO A 55 -9.81 3.84 25.61
CA PRO A 55 -10.89 4.80 25.40
C PRO A 55 -11.60 4.54 24.07
N GLU A 56 -12.92 4.68 24.05
CA GLU A 56 -13.72 4.50 22.82
C GLU A 56 -13.24 5.43 21.69
N SER A 57 -12.84 6.67 22.02
CA SER A 57 -12.31 7.65 21.07
C SER A 57 -11.00 7.21 20.40
N VAL A 58 -10.22 6.34 21.05
CA VAL A 58 -9.02 5.69 20.48
C VAL A 58 -9.41 4.49 19.62
N LEU A 59 -10.36 3.66 20.09
CA LEU A 59 -10.87 2.52 19.32
C LEU A 59 -11.59 2.97 18.04
N ALA A 60 -12.19 4.16 18.03
CA ALA A 60 -12.86 4.77 16.89
C ALA A 60 -11.91 5.31 15.82
N LEU A 61 -10.62 5.54 16.13
CA LEU A 61 -9.67 6.16 15.20
C LEU A 61 -9.59 5.45 13.85
N PRO A 62 -9.40 4.12 13.76
CA PRO A 62 -9.26 3.44 12.48
C PRO A 62 -10.45 3.64 11.55
N ILE A 63 -11.66 3.38 12.04
CA ILE A 63 -12.85 3.45 11.20
C ILE A 63 -13.24 4.90 10.89
N THR A 64 -13.03 5.83 11.82
CA THR A 64 -13.27 7.26 11.59
C THR A 64 -12.36 7.80 10.48
N LEU A 65 -11.06 7.52 10.55
CA LEU A 65 -10.11 7.89 9.49
C LEU A 65 -10.50 7.25 8.15
N TYR A 66 -10.93 5.98 8.16
CA TYR A 66 -11.31 5.26 6.95
C TYR A 66 -12.58 5.82 6.28
N LEU A 67 -13.55 6.29 7.08
CA LEU A 67 -14.79 6.92 6.60
C LEU A 67 -14.59 8.39 6.18
N LEU A 68 -13.62 9.09 6.78
CA LEU A 68 -13.39 10.53 6.59
C LEU A 68 -13.37 10.98 5.11
N PRO A 69 -12.72 10.29 4.15
CA PRO A 69 -12.69 10.75 2.76
C PRO A 69 -14.08 10.92 2.12
N VAL A 70 -15.09 10.14 2.52
CA VAL A 70 -16.43 10.27 1.93
C VAL A 70 -17.14 11.55 2.38
N THR A 71 -16.78 12.07 3.56
CA THR A 71 -17.34 13.33 4.06
C THR A 71 -16.84 14.53 3.27
N PHE A 72 -15.81 14.39 2.43
CA PHE A 72 -15.31 15.51 1.61
C PHE A 72 -16.15 15.77 0.36
N PHE A 73 -17.05 14.86 -0.03
CA PHE A 73 -17.69 14.88 -1.36
C PHE A 73 -19.21 14.86 -1.38
N TYR A 74 -19.85 14.26 -0.36
CA TYR A 74 -21.28 13.92 -0.44
C TYR A 74 -22.20 14.78 0.44
N HIS A 75 -21.65 15.82 1.07
CA HIS A 75 -22.36 16.67 2.03
C HIS A 75 -23.12 15.85 3.09
N ILE A 76 -22.41 14.89 3.69
CA ILE A 76 -22.94 14.00 4.72
C ILE A 76 -22.44 14.40 6.11
N GLU A 77 -23.17 14.05 7.16
CA GLU A 77 -22.69 14.12 8.53
C GLU A 77 -22.18 12.73 8.95
N LEU A 78 -20.91 12.64 9.38
CA LEU A 78 -20.37 11.46 10.04
C LEU A 78 -20.64 11.59 11.55
N ILE A 79 -21.51 10.73 12.07
CA ILE A 79 -21.98 10.75 13.45
C ILE A 79 -21.15 9.76 14.28
N LEU A 80 -20.58 10.24 15.38
CA LEU A 80 -19.73 9.47 16.29
C LEU A 80 -20.19 9.67 17.74
N SER A 81 -20.04 8.64 18.57
CA SER A 81 -20.19 8.80 20.02
C SER A 81 -19.05 9.65 20.59
N SER A 82 -17.80 9.31 20.28
CA SER A 82 -16.63 10.08 20.72
C SER A 82 -15.58 10.20 19.61
N ILE A 83 -14.76 11.25 19.66
CA ILE A 83 -13.61 11.47 18.76
C ILE A 83 -12.40 11.98 19.53
N ASP A 84 -11.20 11.55 19.13
CA ASP A 84 -9.94 12.11 19.65
C ASP A 84 -9.83 13.61 19.35
N ASN A 85 -9.45 14.40 20.35
CA ASN A 85 -9.32 15.84 20.26
C ASN A 85 -8.28 16.28 19.23
N THR A 86 -7.16 15.57 19.11
CA THR A 86 -6.11 15.92 18.15
C THR A 86 -6.61 15.69 16.72
N LEU A 87 -7.23 14.53 16.47
CA LEU A 87 -7.85 14.23 15.19
C LEU A 87 -8.91 15.27 14.82
N TYR A 88 -9.83 15.58 15.73
CA TYR A 88 -10.93 16.53 15.49
C TYR A 88 -10.41 17.88 14.99
N HIS A 89 -9.40 18.44 15.66
CA HIS A 89 -8.80 19.71 15.26
C HIS A 89 -7.91 19.62 14.01
N ASN A 90 -7.46 18.41 13.64
CA ASN A 90 -6.60 18.17 12.49
C ASN A 90 -7.37 17.84 11.19
N ILE A 91 -8.69 17.62 11.25
CA ILE A 91 -9.53 17.37 10.06
C ILE A 91 -9.36 18.43 8.96
N PRO A 92 -9.31 19.75 9.25
CA PRO A 92 -9.08 20.76 8.21
C PRO A 92 -7.74 20.58 7.48
N THR A 93 -6.68 20.19 8.21
CA THR A 93 -5.35 19.89 7.63
C THR A 93 -5.43 18.70 6.69
N LEU A 94 -6.11 17.62 7.12
CA LEU A 94 -6.35 16.45 6.28
C LEU A 94 -7.12 16.83 5.01
N TYR A 95 -8.23 17.55 5.15
CA TYR A 95 -9.02 18.03 4.00
C TYR A 95 -8.16 18.82 3.01
N ALA A 96 -7.33 19.74 3.49
CA ALA A 96 -6.41 20.52 2.65
C ALA A 96 -5.38 19.64 1.94
N ALA A 97 -4.75 18.68 2.63
CA ALA A 97 -3.79 17.76 2.03
C ALA A 97 -4.42 16.87 0.94
N TYR A 98 -5.61 16.30 1.22
CA TYR A 98 -6.36 15.53 0.23
C TYR A 98 -6.79 16.38 -0.97
N SER A 99 -7.23 17.62 -0.73
CA SER A 99 -7.60 18.53 -1.79
C SER A 99 -6.40 18.91 -2.66
N GLN A 100 -5.27 19.22 -2.06
CA GLN A 100 -4.05 19.52 -2.82
C GLN A 100 -3.61 18.34 -3.68
N MET A 101 -3.76 17.10 -3.19
CA MET A 101 -3.34 15.91 -3.92
C MET A 101 -4.33 15.46 -5.01
N TYR A 102 -5.63 15.45 -4.71
CA TYR A 102 -6.66 14.84 -5.56
C TYR A 102 -7.47 15.85 -6.38
N GLY A 103 -7.32 17.15 -6.14
CA GLY A 103 -7.93 18.26 -6.90
C GLY A 103 -8.59 19.26 -5.96
N PRO A 104 -8.74 20.55 -6.33
CA PRO A 104 -9.39 21.50 -5.44
C PRO A 104 -10.79 20.96 -5.11
N PHE A 105 -10.99 20.62 -3.84
CA PHE A 105 -12.28 20.20 -3.32
C PHE A 105 -13.09 21.46 -3.10
N LYS A 106 -14.40 21.37 -3.35
CA LYS A 106 -15.28 22.52 -3.21
C LYS A 106 -15.98 22.47 -1.87
N GLU A 107 -16.09 23.61 -1.20
CA GLU A 107 -16.72 23.69 0.12
C GLU A 107 -18.19 23.24 0.10
N GLU A 108 -18.91 23.41 -1.01
CA GLU A 108 -20.28 22.92 -1.16
C GLU A 108 -20.42 21.39 -1.13
N TRP A 109 -19.33 20.64 -1.35
CA TRP A 109 -19.32 19.18 -1.23
C TRP A 109 -19.11 18.70 0.19
N ARG A 110 -18.54 19.58 1.02
CA ARG A 110 -18.00 19.25 2.32
C ARG A 110 -19.13 18.91 3.30
N GLY A 111 -19.01 17.74 3.88
CA GLY A 111 -19.79 17.26 5.01
C GLY A 111 -19.26 17.76 6.35
N LYS A 112 -19.72 17.14 7.43
CA LYS A 112 -19.31 17.49 8.80
C LYS A 112 -19.08 16.24 9.63
N ILE A 113 -18.27 16.37 10.66
CA ILE A 113 -18.17 15.36 11.72
C ILE A 113 -18.94 15.90 12.91
N VAL A 114 -19.84 15.07 13.45
CA VAL A 114 -20.65 15.39 14.62
C VAL A 114 -20.37 14.31 15.66
N ALA A 115 -19.69 14.68 16.74
CA ALA A 115 -19.41 13.79 17.85
C ALA A 115 -20.17 14.25 19.09
N LYS A 116 -20.64 13.31 19.92
CA LYS A 116 -21.23 13.66 21.24
C LYS A 116 -20.15 14.19 22.17
N GLU A 117 -18.96 13.59 22.13
CA GLU A 117 -17.82 13.96 22.96
C GLU A 117 -16.53 14.12 22.14
N ILE A 118 -15.76 15.16 22.45
CA ILE A 118 -14.40 15.37 21.95
C ILE A 118 -13.44 15.10 23.11
N VAL A 119 -12.60 14.07 22.98
CA VAL A 119 -11.84 13.51 24.11
C VAL A 119 -10.35 13.83 23.96
N ALA A 120 -9.80 14.52 24.95
CA ALA A 120 -8.36 14.77 25.04
C ALA A 120 -7.65 13.60 25.74
N ASN A 121 -7.32 12.57 24.96
CA ASN A 121 -6.60 11.40 25.45
C ASN A 121 -5.15 11.76 25.84
N GLN A 122 -4.69 11.24 26.98
CA GLN A 122 -3.30 11.34 27.41
C GLN A 122 -2.52 10.13 26.89
N MET A 123 -1.41 10.38 26.21
CA MET A 123 -0.57 9.29 25.71
C MET A 123 0.06 8.54 26.90
N PRO A 124 -0.02 7.20 26.95
CA PRO A 124 0.70 6.40 27.95
C PRO A 124 2.22 6.56 27.84
N ASP A 125 2.92 6.14 28.89
CA ASP A 125 4.38 6.08 28.86
C ASP A 125 4.88 5.17 27.73
N ALA A 126 5.92 5.63 27.03
CA ALA A 126 6.45 4.95 25.85
C ALA A 126 7.12 3.63 26.24
N ARG A 127 6.47 2.51 25.90
CA ARG A 127 7.05 1.16 26.01
C ARG A 127 7.93 0.82 24.82
N TYR A 128 7.59 1.37 23.65
CA TYR A 128 8.28 1.21 22.37
C TYR A 128 8.48 2.58 21.72
N ASP A 129 9.47 2.70 20.85
CA ASP A 129 9.86 3.95 20.21
C ASP A 129 9.03 4.22 18.95
N ARG A 130 8.95 3.22 18.05
CA ARG A 130 8.38 3.39 16.72
C ARG A 130 7.62 2.15 16.25
N ILE A 131 6.64 2.39 15.39
CA ILE A 131 6.11 1.38 14.48
C ILE A 131 6.79 1.55 13.13
N VAL A 132 7.28 0.44 12.57
CA VAL A 132 7.85 0.39 11.22
C VAL A 132 6.96 -0.47 10.34
N PHE A 133 6.27 0.15 9.40
CA PHE A 133 5.36 -0.57 8.50
C PHE A 133 6.12 -1.49 7.57
N PHE A 134 5.72 -2.75 7.57
CA PHE A 134 6.39 -3.83 6.89
C PHE A 134 5.43 -4.56 5.94
N SER A 135 5.77 -4.57 4.65
CA SER A 135 5.07 -5.37 3.63
C SER A 135 5.95 -6.45 3.02
N GLY A 136 7.24 -6.53 3.39
CA GLY A 136 8.21 -7.39 2.71
C GLY A 136 8.65 -6.90 1.33
N GLY A 137 8.11 -5.80 0.83
CA GLY A 137 8.63 -5.13 -0.37
C GLY A 137 10.00 -4.48 -0.13
N VAL A 138 10.67 -4.07 -1.21
CA VAL A 138 11.99 -3.41 -1.15
C VAL A 138 11.98 -2.22 -0.18
N ASP A 139 10.99 -1.34 -0.28
CA ASP A 139 10.94 -0.12 0.52
C ASP A 139 10.67 -0.42 2.01
N ALA A 140 9.85 -1.43 2.31
CA ALA A 140 9.58 -1.90 3.67
C ALA A 140 10.79 -2.60 4.31
N ILE A 141 11.51 -3.43 3.56
CA ILE A 141 12.73 -4.08 4.05
C ILE A 141 13.81 -3.02 4.32
N HIS A 142 13.96 -2.04 3.43
CA HIS A 142 14.90 -0.93 3.61
C HIS A 142 14.58 -0.11 4.89
N ALA A 143 13.30 0.22 5.11
CA ALA A 143 12.87 0.89 6.34
C ALA A 143 13.18 0.06 7.60
N GLY A 144 12.98 -1.25 7.52
CA GLY A 144 13.28 -2.17 8.61
C GLY A 144 14.76 -2.26 8.96
N ILE A 145 15.67 -2.30 7.97
CA ILE A 145 17.12 -2.33 8.25
C ILE A 145 17.63 -0.99 8.81
N ASN A 146 16.96 0.12 8.49
CA ASN A 146 17.31 1.45 9.02
C ASN A 146 16.72 1.71 10.42
N ASN A 147 15.71 0.93 10.84
CA ASN A 147 15.06 1.06 12.14
C ASN A 147 15.03 -0.28 12.89
N PRO A 148 16.19 -0.91 13.16
CA PRO A 148 16.25 -2.24 13.78
C PRO A 148 15.99 -2.17 15.29
N GLY A 149 15.92 -3.34 15.92
CA GLY A 149 15.98 -3.49 17.38
C GLY A 149 14.62 -3.58 18.07
N LYS A 150 14.67 -4.04 19.33
CA LYS A 150 13.50 -4.47 20.12
C LYS A 150 12.55 -3.33 20.52
N ARG A 151 13.01 -2.09 20.50
CA ARG A 151 12.16 -0.93 20.79
C ARG A 151 11.36 -0.46 19.57
N ASN A 152 11.68 -0.97 18.38
CA ASN A 152 10.91 -0.73 17.17
C ASN A 152 10.04 -1.96 16.86
N VAL A 153 8.75 -1.74 16.65
CA VAL A 153 7.79 -2.81 16.33
C VAL A 153 7.57 -2.84 14.82
N LEU A 154 7.86 -3.96 14.18
CA LEU A 154 7.47 -4.17 12.79
C LEU A 154 5.96 -4.42 12.72
N VAL A 155 5.26 -3.74 11.81
CA VAL A 155 3.81 -3.91 11.65
C VAL A 155 3.44 -4.20 10.22
N SER A 156 2.79 -5.34 9.97
CA SER A 156 2.17 -5.64 8.68
C SER A 156 0.66 -5.39 8.74
N VAL A 157 0.12 -4.74 7.70
CA VAL A 157 -1.32 -4.57 7.51
C VAL A 157 -1.74 -5.11 6.12
N PRO A 158 -1.80 -6.44 5.91
CA PRO A 158 -1.95 -7.01 4.56
C PRO A 158 -3.24 -6.60 3.85
N SER A 159 -4.31 -6.35 4.60
CA SER A 159 -5.65 -5.99 4.09
C SER A 159 -5.69 -4.67 3.32
N ILE A 160 -4.67 -3.83 3.42
CA ILE A 160 -4.58 -2.57 2.65
C ILE A 160 -4.29 -2.83 1.16
N GLU A 161 -3.69 -3.97 0.82
CA GLU A 161 -3.29 -4.27 -0.54
C GLU A 161 -4.50 -4.54 -1.44
N VAL A 162 -4.49 -3.96 -2.65
CA VAL A 162 -5.61 -3.99 -3.61
C VAL A 162 -6.20 -5.37 -3.85
N HIS A 163 -5.35 -6.41 -3.89
CA HIS A 163 -5.77 -7.78 -4.18
C HIS A 163 -5.75 -8.68 -2.94
N SER A 164 -5.38 -8.17 -1.76
CA SER A 164 -5.35 -8.99 -0.55
C SER A 164 -6.77 -9.38 -0.16
N ARG A 165 -6.97 -10.68 0.01
CA ARG A 165 -8.12 -11.22 0.73
C ARG A 165 -7.76 -11.35 2.21
N ASN A 166 -8.75 -11.18 3.07
CA ASN A 166 -8.55 -11.32 4.52
C ASN A 166 -8.14 -12.73 4.93
N GLU A 167 -8.52 -13.72 4.13
CA GLU A 167 -8.18 -15.12 4.35
C GLU A 167 -7.52 -15.69 3.09
N GLY A 168 -6.51 -14.96 2.57
CA GLY A 168 -5.80 -15.27 1.33
C GLY A 168 -4.35 -15.73 1.50
N ALA A 169 -3.79 -16.26 0.41
CA ALA A 169 -2.39 -16.71 0.36
C ALA A 169 -1.41 -15.56 0.63
N LEU A 170 -1.70 -14.36 0.12
CA LEU A 170 -0.86 -13.18 0.36
C LEU A 170 -0.77 -12.83 1.84
N ARG A 171 -1.89 -12.88 2.59
CA ARG A 171 -1.87 -12.64 4.04
C ARG A 171 -0.97 -13.65 4.75
N ASN A 172 -1.08 -14.93 4.39
CA ASN A 172 -0.27 -15.99 4.99
C ASN A 172 1.22 -15.77 4.69
N GLU A 173 1.57 -15.39 3.46
CA GLU A 173 2.95 -15.04 3.11
C GLU A 173 3.43 -13.82 3.89
N LYS A 174 2.63 -12.75 4.00
CA LYS A 174 3.01 -11.57 4.82
C LYS A 174 3.26 -11.93 6.28
N PHE A 175 2.43 -12.82 6.84
CA PHE A 175 2.60 -13.31 8.21
C PHE A 175 3.90 -14.10 8.39
N VAL A 176 4.25 -14.98 7.45
CA VAL A 176 5.53 -15.70 7.50
C VAL A 176 6.70 -14.73 7.35
N MET A 177 6.62 -13.81 6.39
CA MET A 177 7.68 -12.84 6.11
C MET A 177 7.98 -11.93 7.28
N ILE A 178 6.96 -11.36 7.94
CA ILE A 178 7.21 -10.44 9.06
C ILE A 178 7.87 -11.18 10.23
N LYS A 179 7.48 -12.43 10.50
CA LYS A 179 8.10 -13.28 11.52
C LYS A 179 9.55 -13.61 11.22
N GLU A 180 9.86 -13.95 9.97
CA GLU A 180 11.23 -14.23 9.56
C GLU A 180 12.09 -12.98 9.65
N PHE A 181 11.60 -11.87 9.12
CA PHE A 181 12.33 -10.62 9.06
C PHE A 181 12.57 -10.02 10.46
N SER A 182 11.58 -10.08 11.35
CA SER A 182 11.69 -9.57 12.72
C SER A 182 12.82 -10.26 13.52
N ARG A 183 12.94 -11.59 13.37
CA ARG A 183 14.06 -12.36 13.95
C ARG A 183 15.42 -11.92 13.40
N VAL A 184 15.48 -11.63 12.11
CA VAL A 184 16.72 -11.24 11.43
C VAL A 184 17.19 -9.86 11.91
N ILE A 185 16.28 -8.89 12.05
CA ILE A 185 16.62 -7.52 12.48
C ILE A 185 16.54 -7.28 14.00
N GLY A 186 16.12 -8.29 14.77
CA GLY A 186 16.04 -8.21 16.22
C GLY A 186 14.91 -7.31 16.73
N SER A 187 13.78 -7.27 16.03
CA SER A 187 12.58 -6.50 16.38
C SER A 187 11.43 -7.42 16.77
N ASP A 188 10.48 -6.89 17.54
CA ASP A 188 9.18 -7.55 17.71
C ASP A 188 8.27 -7.24 16.51
N TRP A 189 7.17 -7.98 16.37
CA TRP A 189 6.27 -7.85 15.22
C TRP A 189 4.80 -7.91 15.63
N LEU A 190 3.97 -7.22 14.86
CA LEU A 190 2.52 -7.24 14.94
C LEU A 190 1.94 -7.39 13.53
N LEU A 191 0.88 -8.18 13.38
CA LEU A 191 0.10 -8.19 12.15
C LEU A 191 -1.32 -7.72 12.45
N VAL A 192 -1.76 -6.67 11.75
CA VAL A 192 -3.09 -6.11 11.85
C VAL A 192 -3.90 -6.52 10.63
N ALA A 193 -4.93 -7.32 10.81
CA ALA A 193 -5.84 -7.73 9.75
C ALA A 193 -7.16 -6.97 9.91
N ASN A 194 -7.72 -6.43 8.83
CA ASN A 194 -9.04 -5.79 8.85
C ASN A 194 -9.82 -6.10 7.58
N ASP A 195 -11.13 -5.90 7.58
CA ASP A 195 -12.01 -6.15 6.44
C ASP A 195 -12.51 -4.90 5.73
N PHE A 196 -11.95 -3.74 6.05
CA PHE A 196 -12.51 -2.45 5.63
C PHE A 196 -12.67 -2.33 4.12
N ASN A 197 -11.64 -2.74 3.36
CA ASN A 197 -11.65 -2.74 1.90
C ASN A 197 -12.71 -3.68 1.29
N GLN A 198 -13.13 -4.70 2.03
CA GLN A 198 -14.09 -5.70 1.58
C GLN A 198 -15.52 -5.34 1.99
N VAL A 199 -15.75 -4.83 3.19
CA VAL A 199 -17.11 -4.77 3.76
C VAL A 199 -17.68 -3.37 3.88
N VAL A 200 -16.85 -2.32 3.96
CA VAL A 200 -17.33 -0.97 4.30
C VAL A 200 -18.02 -0.28 3.13
N PHE A 201 -17.28 0.05 2.08
CA PHE A 201 -17.82 0.81 0.95
C PHE A 201 -18.27 -0.09 -0.20
N ASP A 202 -19.33 0.32 -0.89
CA ASP A 202 -19.73 -0.24 -2.19
C ASP A 202 -18.86 0.32 -3.33
N ASP A 203 -17.54 0.19 -3.19
CA ASP A 203 -16.58 0.68 -4.17
C ASP A 203 -15.57 -0.41 -4.48
N GLU A 204 -15.81 -1.15 -5.57
CA GLU A 204 -14.85 -2.11 -6.09
C GLU A 204 -13.47 -1.46 -6.21
N ILE A 205 -12.45 -2.14 -5.69
CA ILE A 205 -11.09 -1.63 -5.70
C ILE A 205 -10.63 -1.46 -7.15
N GLY A 206 -10.25 -0.23 -7.51
CA GLY A 206 -9.74 0.11 -8.83
C GLY A 206 -10.59 1.18 -9.52
N ARG A 207 -10.57 1.17 -10.86
CA ARG A 207 -11.10 2.31 -11.65
C ARG A 207 -12.61 2.30 -11.84
N ASN A 208 -13.29 1.22 -11.47
CA ASN A 208 -14.69 0.97 -11.83
C ASN A 208 -15.68 1.03 -10.67
N GLY A 209 -15.21 1.19 -9.43
CA GLY A 209 -16.08 1.32 -8.26
C GLY A 209 -17.06 2.49 -8.36
N LYS A 210 -18.21 2.37 -7.69
CA LYS A 210 -19.34 3.31 -7.76
C LYS A 210 -18.93 4.72 -7.31
N ILE A 211 -18.26 4.82 -6.15
CA ILE A 211 -17.78 6.09 -5.60
C ILE A 211 -16.70 6.66 -6.51
N THR A 212 -15.72 5.85 -6.90
CA THR A 212 -14.65 6.25 -7.81
C THR A 212 -15.20 6.82 -9.13
N ARG A 213 -16.25 6.20 -9.69
CA ARG A 213 -16.91 6.68 -10.93
C ARG A 213 -17.67 7.97 -10.72
N TYR A 214 -18.41 8.13 -9.62
CA TYR A 214 -19.11 9.36 -9.29
C TYR A 214 -18.13 10.53 -9.15
N LEU A 215 -17.08 10.35 -8.35
CA LEU A 215 -16.04 11.35 -8.15
C LEU A 215 -15.37 11.75 -9.48
N ARG A 216 -15.08 10.77 -10.35
CA ARG A 216 -14.48 11.04 -11.68
C ARG A 216 -15.43 11.74 -12.63
N ASN A 217 -16.63 11.20 -12.82
CA ASN A 217 -17.50 11.57 -13.93
C ASN A 217 -18.45 12.71 -13.56
N THR A 218 -18.86 12.79 -12.30
CA THR A 218 -19.79 13.80 -11.80
C THR A 218 -19.06 14.97 -11.14
N LEU A 219 -18.12 14.69 -10.23
CA LEU A 219 -17.34 15.76 -9.58
C LEU A 219 -16.09 16.17 -10.39
N GLN A 220 -15.81 15.49 -11.50
CA GLN A 220 -14.71 15.79 -12.41
C GLN A 220 -13.32 15.71 -11.75
N LEU A 221 -13.15 14.90 -10.71
CA LEU A 221 -11.83 14.62 -10.14
C LEU A 221 -11.00 13.81 -11.14
N ASN A 222 -10.01 14.47 -11.74
CA ASN A 222 -9.20 13.92 -12.84
C ASN A 222 -7.71 14.22 -12.70
N THR A 223 -7.23 14.55 -11.49
CA THR A 223 -5.81 14.68 -11.21
C THR A 223 -5.06 13.39 -11.52
N VAL A 224 -3.76 13.49 -11.77
CA VAL A 224 -2.93 12.30 -12.05
C VAL A 224 -3.01 11.30 -10.89
N ALA A 225 -2.99 11.80 -9.65
CA ALA A 225 -3.13 10.97 -8.46
C ALA A 225 -4.50 10.27 -8.37
N PHE A 226 -5.60 10.98 -8.63
CA PHE A 226 -6.92 10.36 -8.63
C PHE A 226 -7.07 9.32 -9.75
N ASN A 227 -6.54 9.60 -10.95
CA ASN A 227 -6.56 8.65 -12.07
C ASN A 227 -5.68 7.42 -11.84
N HIS A 228 -4.65 7.54 -10.99
CA HIS A 228 -3.79 6.43 -10.61
C HIS A 228 -4.52 5.45 -9.70
N SER A 229 -5.09 5.91 -8.58
CA SER A 229 -5.58 5.04 -7.50
C SER A 229 -7.05 5.21 -7.10
N GLY A 230 -7.74 6.23 -7.61
CA GLY A 230 -9.15 6.51 -7.31
C GLY A 230 -9.45 6.66 -5.82
N PHE A 231 -10.68 6.32 -5.43
CA PHE A 231 -11.13 6.40 -4.03
C PHE A 231 -10.44 5.36 -3.12
N TRP A 232 -9.90 4.26 -3.67
CA TRP A 232 -9.05 3.35 -2.92
C TRP A 232 -7.76 4.03 -2.43
N GLY A 233 -7.09 4.80 -3.31
CA GLY A 233 -5.88 5.53 -2.93
C GLY A 233 -6.12 6.52 -1.79
N MET A 234 -7.28 7.16 -1.78
CA MET A 234 -7.67 8.06 -0.70
C MET A 234 -7.81 7.36 0.66
N ARG A 235 -8.08 6.06 0.67
CA ARG A 235 -8.26 5.25 1.89
C ARG A 235 -7.02 4.46 2.28
N TYR A 236 -5.91 4.56 1.53
CA TYR A 236 -4.71 3.76 1.78
C TYR A 236 -4.09 4.04 3.17
N ILE A 237 -3.72 5.30 3.46
CA ILE A 237 -3.18 5.68 4.78
C ILE A 237 -4.20 5.53 5.90
N PRO A 238 -5.48 5.94 5.74
CA PRO A 238 -6.52 5.62 6.72
C PRO A 238 -6.59 4.15 7.10
N ASN A 239 -6.50 3.24 6.12
CA ASN A 239 -6.51 1.81 6.37
C ASN A 239 -5.25 1.35 7.11
N LEU A 240 -4.09 1.88 6.74
CA LEU A 240 -2.82 1.64 7.44
C LEU A 240 -2.88 2.08 8.92
N CYS A 241 -3.66 3.11 9.23
CA CYS A 241 -3.90 3.59 10.60
C CYS A 241 -4.78 2.63 11.46
N SER A 242 -5.13 1.44 10.96
CA SER A 242 -5.72 0.36 11.78
C SER A 242 -4.85 -0.04 12.97
N VAL A 243 -3.55 0.29 12.95
CA VAL A 243 -2.62 0.09 14.07
C VAL A 243 -2.81 1.10 15.23
N ALA A 244 -3.59 2.17 15.04
CA ALA A 244 -3.68 3.28 16.00
C ALA A 244 -4.01 2.86 17.46
N PRO A 245 -4.95 1.93 17.72
CA PRO A 245 -5.23 1.48 19.08
C PRO A 245 -4.02 0.80 19.74
N PHE A 246 -3.29 -0.02 18.99
CA PHE A 246 -2.07 -0.66 19.46
C PHE A 246 -0.96 0.37 19.72
N ALA A 247 -0.76 1.31 18.79
CA ALA A 247 0.25 2.35 18.93
C ALA A 247 0.01 3.19 20.20
N TYR A 248 -1.23 3.59 20.46
CA TYR A 248 -1.63 4.28 21.68
C TYR A 248 -1.35 3.45 22.94
N ALA A 249 -1.80 2.19 22.98
CA ALA A 249 -1.62 1.30 24.13
C ALA A 249 -0.14 1.10 24.51
N MET A 250 0.74 1.13 23.51
CA MET A 250 2.18 0.96 23.68
C MET A 250 2.94 2.28 23.90
N GLY A 251 2.26 3.43 23.89
CA GLY A 251 2.86 4.75 24.01
C GLY A 251 3.74 5.15 22.80
N ILE A 252 3.49 4.55 21.62
CA ILE A 252 4.25 4.78 20.39
C ILE A 252 3.74 6.02 19.69
N LYS A 253 4.64 6.99 19.44
CA LYS A 253 4.30 8.28 18.83
C LYS A 253 4.66 8.38 17.35
N GLU A 254 5.62 7.59 16.89
CA GLU A 254 6.16 7.69 15.54
C GLU A 254 5.80 6.46 14.68
N LEU A 255 5.21 6.74 13.51
CA LEU A 255 4.94 5.75 12.47
C LEU A 255 5.92 5.94 11.31
N ILE A 256 6.69 4.90 10.97
CA ILE A 256 7.66 4.90 9.87
C ILE A 256 7.09 4.10 8.70
N MET A 257 7.12 4.68 7.51
CA MET A 257 6.76 4.03 6.26
C MET A 257 7.92 4.15 5.27
N GLY A 258 8.25 3.06 4.57
CA GLY A 258 9.21 3.09 3.47
C GLY A 258 8.64 3.84 2.26
N SER A 259 9.41 4.76 1.69
CA SER A 259 8.95 5.60 0.57
C SER A 259 9.15 4.96 -0.79
N SER A 260 8.32 5.29 -1.78
CA SER A 260 8.72 5.17 -3.19
C SER A 260 9.41 6.48 -3.59
N LEU A 261 10.68 6.40 -3.98
CA LEU A 261 11.59 7.53 -4.29
C LEU A 261 10.89 8.81 -4.80
N ILE A 262 11.25 9.95 -4.20
CA ILE A 262 11.04 11.28 -4.76
C ILE A 262 12.40 11.80 -5.25
N GLU A 263 12.55 11.97 -6.55
CA GLU A 263 13.72 12.67 -7.11
C GLU A 263 13.44 14.17 -7.26
N ASP A 264 14.48 14.96 -6.99
CA ASP A 264 14.48 16.40 -7.21
C ASP A 264 14.15 16.69 -8.69
N LYS A 265 12.88 17.06 -8.91
CA LYS A 265 12.27 17.80 -10.03
C LYS A 265 11.16 17.13 -10.84
N LEU A 266 10.78 15.86 -10.65
CA LEU A 266 9.68 15.30 -11.45
C LEU A 266 8.74 14.40 -10.63
N GLU A 267 7.62 15.00 -10.26
CA GLU A 267 6.37 14.44 -9.71
C GLU A 267 6.47 13.71 -8.35
N PRO A 268 5.91 14.28 -7.25
CA PRO A 268 5.82 13.57 -5.97
C PRO A 268 4.99 12.29 -6.13
N ALA A 269 5.22 11.27 -5.30
CA ALA A 269 4.52 9.98 -5.38
C ALA A 269 3.00 10.18 -5.56
N LEU A 270 2.46 9.83 -6.73
CA LEU A 270 1.07 10.15 -7.10
C LEU A 270 0.06 9.11 -6.59
N ASP A 271 0.45 8.33 -5.59
CA ASP A 271 -0.38 7.30 -5.00
C ASP A 271 -0.71 7.63 -3.55
N GLY A 272 -1.58 6.82 -2.94
CA GLY A 272 -2.04 7.02 -1.57
C GLY A 272 -0.92 7.08 -0.52
N THR A 273 0.35 6.79 -0.86
CA THR A 273 1.50 6.88 0.04
C THR A 273 2.25 8.22 -0.03
N ASN A 274 1.71 9.23 -0.72
CA ASN A 274 2.36 10.53 -0.84
C ASN A 274 2.71 11.15 0.54
N PRO A 275 3.93 11.68 0.75
CA PRO A 275 4.32 12.38 1.97
C PRO A 275 3.39 13.53 2.37
N LEU A 276 2.81 14.23 1.40
CA LEU A 276 1.80 15.27 1.64
C LEU A 276 0.62 14.74 2.46
N LEU A 277 0.17 13.52 2.18
CA LEU A 277 -0.88 12.88 2.97
C LEU A 277 -0.32 12.44 4.32
N THR A 278 0.74 11.62 4.36
CA THR A 278 1.24 11.06 5.62
C THR A 278 1.60 12.13 6.65
N ASN A 279 2.20 13.24 6.22
CA ASN A 279 2.56 14.36 7.09
C ASN A 279 1.34 15.07 7.69
N GLY A 280 0.17 14.95 7.04
CA GLY A 280 -1.09 15.47 7.54
C GLY A 280 -1.76 14.60 8.60
N PHE A 281 -1.39 13.32 8.75
CA PHE A 281 -2.01 12.43 9.73
C PHE A 281 -1.41 12.65 11.13
N LYS A 282 -2.26 13.19 12.01
CA LYS A 282 -1.95 13.39 13.43
C LYS A 282 -3.19 13.09 14.28
N PHE A 283 -3.02 12.23 15.28
CA PHE A 283 -4.10 11.80 16.20
C PHE A 283 -3.49 11.31 17.52
N VAL A 284 -4.09 11.65 18.66
CA VAL A 284 -3.64 11.26 20.02
C VAL A 284 -2.11 11.30 20.25
N GLY A 285 -1.42 12.35 19.77
CA GLY A 285 0.05 12.44 19.90
C GLY A 285 0.87 11.48 19.02
N ILE A 286 0.23 10.76 18.10
CA ILE A 286 0.80 9.89 17.07
C ILE A 286 0.86 10.64 15.75
N SER A 287 1.96 10.49 15.02
CA SER A 287 2.13 11.00 13.66
C SER A 287 3.09 10.15 12.84
N PHE A 288 3.04 10.29 11.53
CA PHE A 288 4.08 9.73 10.66
C PHE A 288 5.36 10.56 10.77
N ALA A 289 6.51 9.89 10.82
CA ALA A 289 7.79 10.56 10.61
C ALA A 289 8.03 10.74 9.10
N GLU A 290 9.14 11.39 8.75
CA GLU A 290 9.62 11.40 7.36
C GLU A 290 9.75 9.96 6.86
N GLN A 291 9.26 9.72 5.63
CA GLN A 291 9.27 8.39 5.06
C GLN A 291 10.71 7.90 4.81
N ASP A 292 10.98 6.66 5.17
CA ASP A 292 12.32 6.09 5.05
C ASP A 292 12.76 5.96 3.59
N GLY A 293 13.97 6.45 3.31
CA GLY A 293 14.57 6.38 1.98
C GLY A 293 13.84 7.20 0.94
N LEU A 294 13.22 8.32 1.34
CA LEU A 294 12.49 9.25 0.47
C LEU A 294 13.30 9.66 -0.77
N TYR A 295 14.58 9.95 -0.59
CA TYR A 295 15.49 10.36 -1.66
C TYR A 295 16.43 9.23 -2.12
N THR A 296 16.15 7.99 -1.74
CA THR A 296 17.00 6.83 -2.07
C THR A 296 16.40 6.03 -3.21
N ARG A 297 17.18 5.86 -4.29
CA ARG A 297 16.74 5.07 -5.45
C ARG A 297 16.50 3.61 -5.09
N ARG A 298 15.55 2.98 -5.78
CA ARG A 298 15.29 1.54 -5.62
C ARG A 298 16.54 0.68 -5.84
N SER A 299 17.38 1.01 -6.82
CA SER A 299 18.64 0.30 -7.07
C SER A 299 19.59 0.38 -5.88
N GLN A 300 19.72 1.56 -5.26
CA GLN A 300 20.49 1.74 -4.05
C GLN A 300 19.86 1.03 -2.85
N LYS A 301 18.54 1.05 -2.69
CA LYS A 301 17.83 0.30 -1.63
C LYS A 301 18.10 -1.20 -1.75
N VAL A 302 17.95 -1.77 -2.94
CA VAL A 302 18.24 -3.20 -3.17
C VAL A 302 19.70 -3.51 -2.90
N LYS A 303 20.63 -2.64 -3.33
CA LYS A 303 22.06 -2.79 -3.01
C LYS A 303 22.31 -2.80 -1.50
N ASN A 304 21.70 -1.87 -0.75
CA ASN A 304 21.81 -1.79 0.72
C ASN A 304 21.25 -3.04 1.40
N ILE A 305 20.09 -3.53 0.95
CA ILE A 305 19.48 -4.77 1.45
C ILE A 305 20.43 -5.94 1.22
N VAL A 306 20.91 -6.11 -0.01
CA VAL A 306 21.81 -7.21 -0.36
C VAL A 306 23.10 -7.16 0.46
N SER A 307 23.76 -6.00 0.53
CA SER A 307 24.99 -5.85 1.31
C SER A 307 24.77 -6.13 2.79
N THR A 308 23.66 -5.66 3.37
CA THR A 308 23.36 -5.84 4.79
C THR A 308 23.27 -7.32 5.15
N PHE A 309 22.47 -8.10 4.42
CA PHE A 309 22.23 -9.49 4.78
C PHE A 309 23.40 -10.40 4.42
N LYS A 310 24.13 -10.11 3.33
CA LYS A 310 25.39 -10.82 3.03
C LYS A 310 26.43 -10.60 4.12
N ASN A 311 26.64 -9.36 4.56
CA ASN A 311 27.62 -9.05 5.60
C ASN A 311 27.28 -9.69 6.95
N GLN A 312 25.99 -9.90 7.23
CA GLN A 312 25.53 -10.56 8.45
C GLN A 312 25.51 -12.10 8.35
N GLY A 313 25.76 -12.68 7.16
CA GLY A 313 25.57 -14.11 6.92
C GLY A 313 24.12 -14.57 7.14
N LYS A 314 23.15 -13.66 6.93
CA LYS A 314 21.72 -13.94 7.10
C LYS A 314 21.02 -13.93 5.74
N HIS A 315 19.86 -14.56 5.68
CA HIS A 315 19.01 -14.59 4.49
C HIS A 315 17.68 -13.88 4.75
N VAL A 316 17.18 -13.20 3.72
CA VAL A 316 15.84 -12.59 3.71
C VAL A 316 15.21 -12.77 2.34
N ARG A 317 13.88 -12.84 2.30
CA ARG A 317 13.10 -12.84 1.06
C ARG A 317 12.57 -11.43 0.76
N ILE A 318 12.66 -11.00 -0.50
CA ILE A 318 12.04 -9.76 -0.98
C ILE A 318 10.74 -10.12 -1.69
N TRP A 319 9.62 -9.53 -1.25
CA TRP A 319 8.30 -9.74 -1.83
C TRP A 319 7.74 -8.48 -2.45
N ALA A 320 7.91 -8.35 -3.76
CA ALA A 320 7.44 -7.22 -4.55
C ALA A 320 6.03 -7.41 -5.15
N CYS A 321 5.53 -8.64 -5.21
CA CYS A 321 4.25 -8.95 -5.86
C CYS A 321 3.04 -8.66 -4.95
N PHE A 322 1.91 -8.26 -5.57
CA PHE A 322 0.63 -8.06 -4.87
C PHE A 322 -0.45 -9.05 -5.31
N VAL A 323 -0.11 -10.04 -6.14
CA VAL A 323 -1.05 -11.09 -6.50
C VAL A 323 -1.31 -11.96 -5.27
N ASP A 324 -2.57 -12.29 -5.03
CA ASP A 324 -2.97 -13.19 -3.94
C ASP A 324 -2.63 -14.65 -4.26
N ASN A 325 -1.36 -14.99 -4.07
CA ASN A 325 -0.79 -16.30 -4.36
C ASN A 325 0.34 -16.64 -3.35
N SER A 326 0.68 -17.91 -3.21
CA SER A 326 1.77 -18.38 -2.35
C SER A 326 3.17 -18.10 -2.92
N GLU A 327 3.25 -17.68 -4.19
CA GLU A 327 4.50 -17.32 -4.86
C GLU A 327 4.36 -16.03 -5.65
N GLN A 328 5.48 -15.32 -5.82
CA GLN A 328 5.53 -14.13 -6.67
C GLN A 328 5.39 -14.52 -8.15
N CYS A 329 4.63 -13.73 -8.92
CA CYS A 329 4.41 -14.05 -10.35
C CYS A 329 5.69 -13.97 -11.21
N GLY A 330 6.70 -13.21 -10.79
CA GLY A 330 7.97 -13.06 -11.51
C GLY A 330 7.93 -12.20 -12.78
N GLU A 331 6.74 -11.79 -13.25
CA GLU A 331 6.57 -11.15 -14.55
C GLU A 331 5.87 -9.78 -14.53
N CYS A 332 5.24 -9.39 -13.41
CA CYS A 332 4.67 -8.05 -13.28
C CYS A 332 5.78 -7.00 -13.18
N ALA A 333 5.46 -5.73 -13.45
CA ALA A 333 6.45 -4.65 -13.48
C ALA A 333 7.30 -4.56 -12.20
N LYS A 334 6.66 -4.66 -11.02
CA LYS A 334 7.35 -4.66 -9.72
C LYS A 334 8.28 -5.86 -9.55
N CYS A 335 7.88 -7.05 -10.02
CA CYS A 335 8.72 -8.26 -9.99
C CYS A 335 9.92 -8.13 -10.94
N VAL A 336 9.71 -7.72 -12.19
CA VAL A 336 10.79 -7.56 -13.19
C VAL A 336 11.80 -6.52 -12.73
N ARG A 337 11.32 -5.36 -12.27
CA ARG A 337 12.17 -4.30 -11.71
C ARG A 337 13.00 -4.80 -10.54
N THR A 338 12.41 -5.54 -9.61
CA THR A 338 13.13 -6.04 -8.43
C THR A 338 14.18 -7.08 -8.80
N GLN A 339 13.85 -8.03 -9.70
CA GLN A 339 14.79 -9.02 -10.20
C GLN A 339 15.97 -8.37 -10.94
N LEU A 340 15.73 -7.37 -11.81
CA LEU A 340 16.81 -6.62 -12.46
C LEU A 340 17.74 -5.94 -11.45
N ASN A 341 17.19 -5.29 -10.42
CA ASN A 341 18.01 -4.66 -9.38
C ASN A 341 18.83 -5.68 -8.57
N ILE A 342 18.28 -6.87 -8.28
CA ILE A 342 19.03 -7.96 -7.63
C ILE A 342 20.18 -8.43 -8.53
N LEU A 343 19.92 -8.63 -9.83
CA LEU A 343 20.94 -9.00 -10.79
C LEU A 343 22.07 -7.96 -10.88
N CYS A 344 21.74 -6.66 -10.80
CA CYS A 344 22.74 -5.58 -10.76
C CYS A 344 23.64 -5.62 -9.50
N THR A 345 23.21 -6.28 -8.42
CA THR A 345 24.08 -6.52 -7.25
C THR A 345 25.02 -7.71 -7.47
N GLY A 346 24.75 -8.55 -8.46
CA GLY A 346 25.46 -9.80 -8.76
C GLY A 346 24.89 -11.02 -8.06
N GLU A 347 23.68 -10.93 -7.52
CA GLU A 347 23.01 -12.02 -6.81
C GLU A 347 22.00 -12.73 -7.70
N ASN A 348 21.67 -13.97 -7.36
CA ASN A 348 20.64 -14.75 -8.03
C ASN A 348 19.25 -14.43 -7.45
N PRO A 349 18.28 -13.93 -8.24
CA PRO A 349 16.94 -13.63 -7.73
C PRO A 349 16.22 -14.78 -7.02
N LYS A 350 16.55 -16.05 -7.32
CA LYS A 350 16.01 -17.20 -6.57
C LYS A 350 16.29 -17.11 -5.07
N ASP A 351 17.49 -16.68 -4.71
CA ASP A 351 17.96 -16.60 -3.32
C ASP A 351 17.31 -15.44 -2.55
N TRP A 352 16.59 -14.57 -3.26
CA TRP A 352 15.94 -13.37 -2.73
C TRP A 352 14.40 -13.43 -2.85
N GLY A 353 13.82 -14.62 -3.04
CA GLY A 353 12.37 -14.84 -3.01
C GLY A 353 11.69 -14.96 -4.37
N PHE A 354 12.44 -14.99 -5.49
CA PHE A 354 11.90 -15.24 -6.83
C PHE A 354 12.13 -16.70 -7.26
N ALA A 355 11.45 -17.64 -6.61
CA ALA A 355 11.66 -19.09 -6.79
C ALA A 355 11.60 -19.55 -8.27
N ARG A 356 10.74 -18.92 -9.09
CA ARG A 356 10.53 -19.23 -10.51
C ARG A 356 11.53 -18.58 -11.47
N PHE A 357 12.51 -17.84 -10.96
CA PHE A 357 13.49 -17.16 -11.80
C PHE A 357 14.22 -18.17 -12.70
N ASP A 358 14.33 -17.84 -13.98
CA ASP A 358 15.08 -18.59 -14.97
C ASP A 358 15.68 -17.58 -15.94
N GLU A 359 17.01 -17.60 -16.09
CA GLU A 359 17.72 -16.55 -16.83
C GLU A 359 17.26 -16.43 -18.29
N LYS A 360 16.99 -17.57 -18.93
CA LYS A 360 16.56 -17.60 -20.34
C LYS A 360 15.17 -17.01 -20.49
N LYS A 361 14.20 -17.47 -19.68
CA LYS A 361 12.82 -16.95 -19.69
C LYS A 361 12.78 -15.48 -19.30
N PHE A 362 13.54 -15.08 -18.29
CA PHE A 362 13.60 -13.70 -17.84
C PHE A 362 14.21 -12.78 -18.91
N SER A 363 15.30 -13.20 -19.55
CA SER A 363 15.89 -12.48 -20.67
C SER A 363 14.90 -12.33 -21.84
N GLN A 364 14.15 -13.38 -22.17
CA GLN A 364 13.09 -13.31 -23.18
C GLN A 364 11.98 -12.32 -22.81
N LEU A 365 11.53 -12.33 -21.56
CA LEU A 365 10.52 -11.40 -21.04
C LEU A 365 10.95 -9.93 -21.15
N VAL A 366 12.20 -9.63 -20.79
CA VAL A 366 12.74 -8.27 -20.85
C VAL A 366 13.00 -7.85 -22.30
N ARG A 367 13.54 -8.74 -23.15
CA ARG A 367 13.85 -8.46 -24.55
C ARG A 367 12.61 -8.39 -25.46
N SER A 368 11.50 -9.02 -25.09
CA SER A 368 10.23 -8.91 -25.82
C SER A 368 9.54 -7.56 -25.61
N TYR A 369 10.05 -6.73 -24.69
CA TYR A 369 9.44 -5.46 -24.30
C TYR A 369 7.99 -5.62 -23.78
N CYS A 370 7.63 -6.82 -23.33
CA CYS A 370 6.34 -7.09 -22.68
C CYS A 370 6.29 -6.56 -21.24
N TRP A 371 7.45 -6.32 -20.62
CA TRP A 371 7.55 -5.52 -19.40
C TRP A 371 7.37 -4.03 -19.73
N PHE A 372 6.40 -3.40 -19.08
CA PHE A 372 6.11 -1.98 -19.21
C PHE A 372 6.17 -1.31 -17.84
N GLU A 373 6.92 -0.21 -17.75
CA GLU A 373 6.86 0.72 -16.62
C GLU A 373 6.11 1.99 -17.00
N ASN A 374 5.36 2.54 -16.04
CA ASN A 374 4.73 3.84 -16.22
C ASN A 374 5.73 4.99 -16.00
N SER A 375 6.79 4.76 -15.22
CA SER A 375 7.85 5.72 -14.92
C SER A 375 9.10 5.43 -15.74
N ILE A 376 9.65 6.47 -16.38
CA ILE A 376 10.94 6.39 -17.08
C ILE A 376 12.11 6.29 -16.09
N ASP A 377 11.96 6.88 -14.90
CA ASP A 377 13.01 6.95 -13.89
C ASP A 377 13.27 5.58 -13.25
N ASP A 378 12.23 4.75 -13.13
CA ASP A 378 12.37 3.35 -12.71
C ASP A 378 13.27 2.56 -13.68
N VAL A 379 13.12 2.77 -14.99
CA VAL A 379 13.95 2.11 -16.02
C VAL A 379 15.36 2.69 -16.01
N TRP A 380 15.48 4.01 -15.84
CA TRP A 380 16.76 4.69 -15.74
C TRP A 380 17.57 4.20 -14.55
N GLY A 381 17.01 4.21 -13.34
CA GLY A 381 17.71 3.84 -12.11
C GLY A 381 18.27 2.41 -12.13
N ILE A 382 17.61 1.49 -12.84
CA ILE A 382 18.12 0.14 -13.09
C ILE A 382 19.32 0.20 -14.03
N ILE A 383 19.18 0.81 -15.21
CA ILE A 383 20.21 0.82 -16.25
C ILE A 383 21.45 1.61 -15.81
N ASP A 384 21.25 2.67 -15.03
CA ASP A 384 22.32 3.46 -14.42
C ASP A 384 23.17 2.61 -13.47
N SER A 385 22.54 1.68 -12.74
CA SER A 385 23.23 0.75 -11.81
C SER A 385 24.00 -0.39 -12.48
N ILE A 386 23.90 -0.54 -13.81
CA ILE A 386 24.66 -1.54 -14.56
C ILE A 386 26.06 -0.99 -14.83
N ASP A 387 27.07 -1.70 -14.36
CA ASP A 387 28.50 -1.44 -14.55
C ASP A 387 28.98 -2.18 -15.80
N ASP A 388 29.34 -1.43 -16.84
CA ASP A 388 29.82 -1.96 -18.12
C ASP A 388 31.15 -2.74 -17.98
N SER A 389 31.94 -2.48 -16.95
CA SER A 389 33.22 -3.16 -16.70
C SER A 389 33.05 -4.48 -15.95
N ARG A 390 31.88 -4.71 -15.35
CA ARG A 390 31.61 -5.89 -14.52
C ARG A 390 31.12 -7.07 -15.35
N THR A 391 31.71 -8.24 -15.10
CA THR A 391 31.10 -9.52 -15.50
C THR A 391 30.15 -9.97 -14.40
N TYR A 392 28.85 -10.01 -14.71
CA TYR A 392 27.84 -10.46 -13.77
C TYR A 392 27.73 -11.99 -13.77
N PRO A 393 27.59 -12.65 -12.61
CA PRO A 393 27.46 -14.11 -12.54
C PRO A 393 26.11 -14.61 -13.10
N TYR A 394 25.08 -13.75 -13.11
CA TYR A 394 23.75 -14.08 -13.58
C TYR A 394 23.29 -13.05 -14.60
N SER A 395 22.71 -13.50 -15.71
CA SER A 395 22.09 -12.68 -16.75
C SER A 395 23.02 -11.59 -17.33
N ASN A 396 24.34 -11.85 -17.38
CA ASN A 396 25.35 -10.91 -17.87
C ASN A 396 25.01 -10.31 -19.24
N GLU A 397 24.67 -11.17 -20.21
CA GLU A 397 24.33 -10.72 -21.55
C GLU A 397 23.07 -9.87 -21.61
N LEU A 398 22.10 -10.12 -20.71
CA LEU A 398 20.88 -9.34 -20.62
C LEU A 398 21.18 -7.94 -20.07
N LEU A 399 21.93 -7.84 -18.97
CA LEU A 399 22.27 -6.57 -18.34
C LEU A 399 23.08 -5.68 -19.29
N HIS A 400 24.14 -6.22 -19.90
CA HIS A 400 24.93 -5.48 -20.89
C HIS A 400 24.13 -5.13 -22.15
N TRP A 401 23.21 -5.99 -22.59
CA TRP A 401 22.28 -5.63 -23.66
C TRP A 401 21.37 -4.47 -23.26
N LEU A 402 20.80 -4.49 -22.05
CA LEU A 402 19.90 -3.46 -21.56
C LEU A 402 20.62 -2.11 -21.43
N LYS A 403 21.87 -2.12 -20.95
CA LYS A 403 22.76 -0.96 -20.88
C LYS A 403 23.05 -0.37 -22.26
N ARG A 404 23.42 -1.20 -23.24
CA ARG A 404 23.62 -0.77 -24.64
C ARG A 404 22.36 -0.20 -25.29
N VAL A 405 21.18 -0.76 -24.98
CA VAL A 405 19.91 -0.23 -25.50
C VAL A 405 19.63 1.16 -24.93
N GLY A 406 19.90 1.36 -23.64
CA GLY A 406 19.66 2.60 -22.92
C GLY A 406 18.20 2.80 -22.51
N TYR A 407 17.98 3.49 -21.38
CA TYR A 407 16.67 3.59 -20.74
C TYR A 407 15.60 4.27 -21.59
N LYS A 408 15.93 5.40 -22.25
CA LYS A 408 14.99 6.13 -23.11
C LYS A 408 14.47 5.25 -24.26
N ARG A 409 15.38 4.55 -24.94
CA ARG A 409 15.04 3.67 -26.07
C ARG A 409 14.25 2.46 -25.60
N TYR A 410 14.64 1.84 -24.49
CA TYR A 410 13.92 0.71 -23.90
C TYR A 410 12.48 1.11 -23.54
N PHE A 411 12.32 2.20 -22.78
CA PHE A 411 11.03 2.73 -22.35
C PHE A 411 10.11 3.05 -23.55
N ASN A 412 10.63 3.71 -24.59
CA ASN A 412 9.82 4.01 -25.78
C ASN A 412 9.37 2.75 -26.52
N ARG A 413 10.22 1.73 -26.61
CA ARG A 413 9.88 0.45 -27.26
C ARG A 413 8.83 -0.33 -26.47
N SER A 414 8.94 -0.40 -25.15
CA SER A 414 7.92 -1.06 -24.31
C SER A 414 6.58 -0.34 -24.38
N ARG A 415 6.57 1.00 -24.41
CA ARG A 415 5.34 1.77 -24.64
C ARG A 415 4.69 1.47 -25.98
N TRP A 416 5.49 1.38 -27.04
CA TRP A 416 4.99 1.06 -28.38
C TRP A 416 4.44 -0.37 -28.46
N MET A 417 5.16 -1.34 -27.91
CA MET A 417 4.72 -2.74 -27.86
C MET A 417 3.41 -2.90 -27.08
N ARG A 418 3.25 -2.18 -25.96
CA ARG A 418 1.97 -2.17 -25.21
C ARG A 418 0.81 -1.65 -26.07
N LYS A 419 1.00 -0.55 -26.81
CA LYS A 419 -0.03 -0.02 -27.72
C LYS A 419 -0.39 -1.05 -28.81
N LEU A 420 0.62 -1.71 -29.37
CA LEU A 420 0.42 -2.75 -30.37
C LEU A 420 -0.39 -3.93 -29.82
N MET A 421 -0.01 -4.46 -28.64
CA MET A 421 -0.75 -5.54 -27.98
C MET A 421 -2.20 -5.17 -27.66
N LEU A 422 -2.45 -3.96 -27.14
CA LEU A 422 -3.80 -3.47 -26.87
C LEU A 422 -4.63 -3.34 -28.15
N ASN A 423 -4.03 -2.86 -29.24
CA ASN A 423 -4.70 -2.76 -30.54
C ASN A 423 -5.06 -4.14 -31.11
N ILE A 424 -4.18 -5.13 -30.93
CA ILE A 424 -4.44 -6.51 -31.31
C ILE A 424 -5.63 -7.06 -30.51
N ILE A 425 -5.61 -6.95 -29.18
CA ILE A 425 -6.71 -7.38 -28.31
C ILE A 425 -8.03 -6.71 -28.71
N PHE A 426 -8.02 -5.40 -28.96
CA PHE A 426 -9.22 -4.65 -29.37
C PHE A 426 -9.73 -5.06 -30.76
N LYS A 427 -8.83 -5.39 -31.70
CA LYS A 427 -9.21 -5.94 -32.99
C LYS A 427 -9.83 -7.33 -32.83
N PHE A 428 -9.23 -8.21 -32.01
CA PHE A 428 -9.77 -9.54 -31.75
C PHE A 428 -11.09 -9.51 -30.96
N SER A 429 -11.29 -8.56 -30.04
CA SER A 429 -12.55 -8.41 -29.30
C SER A 429 -13.72 -7.98 -30.19
N LYS A 430 -13.45 -7.44 -31.39
CA LYS A 430 -14.45 -7.19 -32.43
C LYS A 430 -14.81 -8.44 -33.25
N TYR A 431 -14.08 -9.54 -33.07
CA TYR A 431 -14.37 -10.82 -33.71
C TYR A 431 -14.43 -11.95 -32.67
N PRO A 432 -15.51 -12.00 -31.86
CA PRO A 432 -15.65 -12.97 -30.76
C PRO A 432 -15.48 -14.43 -31.19
N HIS A 433 -15.85 -14.75 -32.43
CA HIS A 433 -15.61 -16.06 -33.05
C HIS A 433 -14.12 -16.48 -33.04
N TYR A 434 -13.18 -15.59 -33.39
CA TYR A 434 -11.76 -15.94 -33.43
C TYR A 434 -11.14 -16.06 -32.04
N ILE A 435 -11.63 -15.31 -31.05
CA ILE A 435 -11.25 -15.50 -29.65
C ILE A 435 -11.70 -16.88 -29.18
N CYS A 436 -12.94 -17.26 -29.48
CA CYS A 436 -13.49 -18.58 -29.13
C CYS A 436 -12.67 -19.71 -29.78
N VAL A 437 -12.36 -19.60 -31.08
CA VAL A 437 -11.54 -20.58 -31.81
C VAL A 437 -10.11 -20.66 -31.28
N ALA A 438 -9.48 -19.54 -30.93
CA ALA A 438 -8.14 -19.53 -30.34
C ALA A 438 -8.14 -20.16 -28.93
N TRP A 439 -9.19 -19.93 -28.15
CA TRP A 439 -9.41 -20.57 -26.85
C TRP A 439 -9.61 -22.09 -26.99
N HIS A 440 -10.46 -22.52 -27.92
CA HIS A 440 -10.67 -23.94 -28.23
C HIS A 440 -9.37 -24.65 -28.65
N LYS A 441 -8.56 -24.01 -29.51
CA LYS A 441 -7.23 -24.50 -29.90
C LYS A 441 -6.22 -24.59 -28.74
N MET A 442 -6.23 -23.64 -27.80
CA MET A 442 -5.34 -23.68 -26.63
C MET A 442 -5.75 -24.72 -25.58
N ILE A 443 -7.04 -25.08 -25.53
CA ILE A 443 -7.60 -26.04 -24.57
C ILE A 443 -7.68 -27.46 -25.18
N GLY A 444 -7.20 -27.64 -26.42
CA GLY A 444 -7.18 -28.94 -27.09
C GLY A 444 -8.57 -29.53 -27.30
N ARG A 445 -9.55 -28.70 -27.65
CA ARG A 445 -10.88 -29.13 -28.11
C ARG A 445 -11.13 -28.70 -29.55
#